data_AF-A0A0F9PB92-F1
#
_entry.id   AF-A0A0F9PB92-F1
#
_cell.length_a   1.000
_cell.length_b   1.000
_cell.length_c   1.000
_cell.angle_alpha   90.00
_cell.angle_beta   90.00
_cell.angle_gamma   90.00
#
_symmetry.space_group_name_H-M   'P 1'
#
loop_
_entity.id
_entity.type
_entity.pdbx_description
1 polymer ?
#
loop_
_entity_poly.entity_id
_entity_poly.type
_entity_poly.pdbx_seq_one_letter_code
_entity_poly.pdbx_strand_id
1 'polypeptide(L)'
;MVEQERVMSEDRHPIIIETWCKTNGCRADVYRQEIRRLKDEKFALEARLSKMEEALEQIVEWSKAYPIDVFPEPDFEKVAKVLKDNGMTLDAVSASNMRHVITEVAGMATAALAQPVSEQ
;
A
#
# COMPACT_ATOMS: atom_id res chain seq x y z
N MET A 1 38.73 -17.23 -17.32
CA MET A 1 38.18 -18.12 -16.26
C MET A 1 36.83 -17.53 -15.91
N VAL A 2 35.75 -18.08 -16.48
CA VAL A 2 34.38 -17.58 -16.30
C VAL A 2 33.81 -18.34 -15.10
N GLU A 3 33.68 -17.64 -13.99
CA GLU A 3 33.06 -18.16 -12.78
C GLU A 3 31.55 -18.24 -13.06
N GLN A 4 31.08 -19.46 -13.27
CA GLN A 4 29.68 -19.75 -13.54
C GLN A 4 28.85 -19.42 -12.30
N GLU A 5 28.24 -18.23 -12.29
CA GLU A 5 27.05 -17.94 -11.50
C GLU A 5 25.95 -18.92 -11.93
N ARG A 6 25.91 -20.05 -11.24
CA ARG A 6 24.91 -21.09 -11.42
C ARG A 6 23.61 -20.55 -10.86
N VAL A 7 22.82 -19.93 -11.71
CA VAL A 7 21.41 -19.58 -11.46
C VAL A 7 20.70 -20.87 -11.04
N MET A 8 20.52 -21.03 -9.74
CA MET A 8 19.90 -22.19 -9.10
C MET A 8 18.40 -22.10 -9.33
N SER A 9 17.90 -22.88 -10.29
CA SER A 9 16.46 -23.02 -10.54
C SER A 9 15.74 -23.49 -9.28
N GLU A 10 14.62 -22.84 -8.94
CA GLU A 10 13.85 -23.07 -7.71
C GLU A 10 13.45 -24.54 -7.48
N ASP A 11 13.35 -25.32 -8.57
CA ASP A 11 12.94 -26.73 -8.55
C ASP A 11 14.02 -27.73 -8.07
N ARG A 12 15.30 -27.30 -7.91
CA ARG A 12 16.40 -28.19 -7.47
C ARG A 12 16.69 -28.16 -5.95
N HIS A 13 15.99 -27.30 -5.20
CA HIS A 13 16.18 -27.15 -3.76
C HIS A 13 15.93 -28.42 -2.91
N PRO A 14 14.92 -29.27 -3.18
CA PRO A 14 14.59 -30.39 -2.29
C PRO A 14 15.70 -31.45 -2.19
N ILE A 15 16.30 -31.81 -3.32
CA ILE A 15 17.33 -32.88 -3.42
C ILE A 15 18.65 -32.43 -2.77
N ILE A 16 18.99 -31.15 -2.91
CA ILE A 16 20.23 -30.58 -2.35
C ILE A 16 20.13 -30.46 -0.83
N ILE A 17 18.97 -30.04 -0.30
CA ILE A 17 18.75 -29.92 1.15
C ILE A 17 18.80 -31.30 1.81
N GLU A 18 18.19 -32.33 1.24
CA GLU A 18 18.22 -33.68 1.81
C GLU A 18 19.62 -34.28 1.80
N THR A 19 20.37 -34.09 0.71
CA THR A 19 21.73 -34.61 0.59
C THR A 19 22.67 -33.89 1.55
N TRP A 20 22.57 -32.56 1.64
CA TRP A 20 23.36 -31.76 2.59
C TRP A 20 23.00 -32.05 4.06
N CYS A 21 21.71 -32.22 4.38
CA CYS A 21 21.27 -32.56 5.73
C CYS A 21 21.75 -33.95 6.18
N LYS A 22 21.74 -34.95 5.27
CA LYS A 22 22.30 -36.28 5.53
C LYS A 22 23.80 -36.23 5.83
N THR A 23 24.55 -35.36 5.14
CA THR A 23 25.99 -35.20 5.35
C THR A 23 26.36 -34.42 6.61
N ASN A 24 25.52 -33.46 7.03
CA ASN A 24 25.82 -32.56 8.16
C ASN A 24 25.04 -32.89 9.45
N GLY A 25 24.30 -34.01 9.48
CA GLY A 25 23.53 -34.43 10.65
C GLY A 25 22.33 -33.52 10.98
N CYS A 26 21.87 -32.73 10.02
CA CYS A 26 20.73 -31.82 10.21
C CYS A 26 19.39 -32.46 9.80
N ARG A 27 18.30 -31.90 10.34
CA ARG A 27 16.92 -32.33 10.11
C ARG A 27 16.32 -31.59 8.91
N ALA A 28 16.25 -32.25 7.75
CA ALA A 28 15.71 -31.66 6.51
C ALA A 28 14.23 -31.21 6.62
N ASP A 29 13.45 -31.84 7.50
CA ASP A 29 12.09 -31.45 7.84
C ASP A 29 12.01 -30.07 8.50
N VAL A 30 12.98 -29.72 9.37
CA VAL A 30 13.04 -28.41 10.02
C VAL A 30 13.29 -27.30 9.00
N TYR A 31 14.23 -27.50 8.07
CA TYR A 31 14.48 -26.53 7.00
C TYR A 31 13.28 -26.37 6.07
N ARG A 32 12.57 -27.45 5.75
CA ARG A 32 11.34 -27.37 4.93
C ARG A 32 10.24 -26.57 5.63
N GLN A 33 10.06 -26.77 6.94
CA GLN A 33 9.11 -26.01 7.74
C GLN A 33 9.48 -24.52 7.76
N GLU A 34 10.76 -24.21 7.96
CA GLU A 34 11.22 -22.82 8.01
C GLU A 34 11.11 -22.13 6.64
N ILE A 35 11.46 -22.81 5.55
CA ILE A 35 11.26 -22.28 4.19
C ILE A 35 9.78 -22.01 3.93
N ARG A 36 8.89 -22.90 4.36
CA ARG A 36 7.45 -22.69 4.23
C ARG A 36 7.00 -21.46 5.01
N ARG A 37 7.41 -21.36 6.28
CA ARG A 37 7.12 -20.21 7.15
C ARG A 37 7.56 -18.89 6.52
N LEU A 38 8.79 -18.83 6.01
CA LEU A 38 9.35 -17.65 5.35
C LEU A 38 8.61 -17.29 4.05
N LYS A 39 8.17 -18.30 3.29
CA LYS A 39 7.35 -18.07 2.09
C LYS A 39 5.98 -17.50 2.44
N ASP A 40 5.33 -18.04 3.47
CA ASP A 40 4.02 -17.56 3.94
C ASP A 40 4.14 -16.13 4.48
N GLU A 41 5.19 -15.82 5.25
CA GLU A 41 5.50 -14.47 5.75
C GLU A 41 5.78 -13.49 4.61
N LYS A 42 6.60 -13.89 3.63
CA LYS A 42 6.89 -13.09 2.44
C LYS A 42 5.60 -12.76 1.68
N PHE A 43 4.75 -13.76 1.44
CA PHE A 43 3.49 -13.59 0.74
C PHE A 43 2.55 -12.62 1.49
N ALA A 44 2.47 -12.73 2.82
CA ALA A 44 1.68 -11.81 3.63
C ALA A 44 2.18 -10.35 3.57
N LEU A 45 3.51 -10.17 3.55
CA LEU A 45 4.12 -8.85 3.39
C LEU A 45 3.89 -8.26 2.00
N GLU A 46 4.04 -9.06 0.93
CA GLU A 46 3.76 -8.64 -0.44
C GLU A 46 2.30 -8.23 -0.62
N ALA A 47 1.35 -9.00 -0.07
CA ALA A 47 -0.06 -8.66 -0.09
C ALA A 47 -0.37 -7.35 0.66
N ARG A 48 0.34 -7.09 1.77
CA ARG A 48 0.22 -5.83 2.52
C ARG A 48 0.78 -4.64 1.74
N LEU A 49 1.93 -4.82 1.08
CA LEU A 49 2.53 -3.79 0.23
C LEU A 49 1.60 -3.43 -0.92
N SER A 50 1.05 -4.42 -1.64
CA SER A 50 0.10 -4.19 -2.74
C SER A 50 -1.08 -3.31 -2.31
N LYS A 51 -1.70 -3.60 -1.15
CA LYS A 51 -2.82 -2.79 -0.64
C LYS A 51 -2.43 -1.34 -0.33
N MET A 52 -1.22 -1.13 0.16
CA MET A 52 -0.72 0.22 0.43
C MET A 52 -0.44 0.98 -0.86
N GLU A 53 0.14 0.30 -1.85
CA GLU A 53 0.39 0.87 -3.18
C GLU A 53 -0.92 1.26 -3.87
N GLU A 54 -1.92 0.37 -3.88
CA GLU A 54 -3.25 0.64 -4.43
C GLU A 54 -3.92 1.87 -3.77
N ALA A 55 -3.79 2.03 -2.45
CA ALA A 55 -4.34 3.19 -1.76
C ALA A 55 -3.59 4.49 -2.10
N LEU A 56 -2.26 4.43 -2.24
CA LEU A 56 -1.46 5.57 -2.66
C LEU A 56 -1.78 5.98 -4.10
N GLU A 57 -1.96 5.02 -5.01
CA GLU A 57 -2.37 5.28 -6.39
C GLU A 57 -3.73 5.97 -6.46
N GLN A 58 -4.72 5.51 -5.69
CA GLN A 58 -6.02 6.15 -5.60
C GLN A 58 -5.93 7.60 -5.08
N ILE A 59 -5.11 7.85 -4.07
CA ILE A 59 -4.87 9.21 -3.54
C ILE A 59 -4.22 10.10 -4.62
N VAL A 60 -3.25 9.57 -5.36
CA VAL A 60 -2.60 10.28 -6.47
C VAL A 60 -3.59 10.60 -7.58
N GLU A 61 -4.47 9.66 -7.94
CA GLU A 61 -5.52 9.89 -8.94
C GLU A 61 -6.47 11.01 -8.50
N TRP A 62 -6.96 10.96 -7.25
CA TRP A 62 -7.83 11.99 -6.69
C TRP A 62 -7.16 13.37 -6.63
N SER A 63 -5.86 13.43 -6.33
CA SER A 63 -5.11 14.70 -6.30
C SER A 63 -5.07 15.42 -7.65
N LYS A 64 -5.31 14.70 -8.76
CA LYS A 64 -5.31 15.23 -10.13
C LYS A 64 -6.71 15.57 -10.65
N ALA A 65 -7.76 15.31 -9.87
CA ALA A 65 -9.16 15.47 -10.32
C ALA A 65 -9.56 16.93 -10.59
N TYR A 66 -8.88 17.90 -9.96
CA TYR A 66 -9.22 19.33 -10.05
C TYR A 66 -8.00 20.18 -10.44
N PRO A 67 -7.55 20.11 -11.71
CA PRO A 67 -6.37 20.86 -12.13
C PRO A 67 -6.73 22.35 -12.36
N ILE A 68 -5.79 23.24 -12.05
CA ILE A 68 -5.99 24.72 -12.02
C ILE A 68 -6.32 25.29 -13.41
N ASP A 69 -5.84 24.67 -14.47
CA ASP A 69 -6.10 25.07 -15.85
C ASP A 69 -7.57 24.83 -16.27
N VAL A 70 -8.23 23.83 -15.68
CA VAL A 70 -9.66 23.54 -15.88
C VAL A 70 -10.53 24.25 -14.83
N PHE A 71 -10.05 24.30 -13.59
CA PHE A 71 -10.73 24.90 -12.43
C PHE A 71 -9.87 26.04 -11.87
N PRO A 72 -9.89 27.22 -12.53
CA PRO A 72 -9.10 28.36 -12.07
C PRO A 72 -9.62 28.87 -10.73
N GLU A 73 -8.71 29.44 -9.95
CA GLU A 73 -9.06 30.05 -8.66
C GLU A 73 -10.02 31.23 -8.85
N PRO A 74 -11.11 31.31 -8.06
CA PRO A 74 -12.01 32.44 -8.11
C PRO A 74 -11.42 33.67 -7.39
N ASP A 75 -12.05 34.82 -7.59
CA ASP A 75 -11.83 36.00 -6.74
C ASP A 75 -12.47 35.78 -5.36
N PHE A 76 -11.67 35.36 -4.39
CA PHE A 76 -12.15 35.00 -3.05
C PHE A 76 -12.79 36.17 -2.29
N GLU A 77 -12.39 37.42 -2.55
CA GLU A 77 -13.02 38.57 -1.91
C GLU A 77 -14.47 38.73 -2.39
N LYS A 78 -14.69 38.61 -3.71
CA LYS A 78 -16.04 38.64 -4.28
C LYS A 78 -16.88 37.46 -3.80
N VAL A 79 -16.33 36.25 -3.77
CA VAL A 79 -17.04 35.06 -3.29
C VAL A 79 -17.44 35.23 -1.82
N ALA A 80 -16.52 35.68 -0.96
CA ALA A 80 -16.79 35.91 0.45
C ALA A 80 -17.90 36.95 0.65
N LYS A 81 -17.90 38.03 -0.13
CA LYS A 81 -18.96 39.04 -0.09
C LYS A 81 -20.33 38.45 -0.46
N VAL A 82 -20.42 37.74 -1.59
CA VAL A 82 -21.68 37.14 -2.05
C VAL A 82 -22.23 36.13 -1.04
N LEU A 83 -21.37 35.27 -0.49
CA LEU A 83 -21.78 34.30 0.54
C LEU A 83 -22.31 35.01 1.79
N LYS A 84 -21.61 36.05 2.26
CA LYS A 84 -22.01 36.83 3.44
C LYS A 84 -23.35 37.53 3.25
N ASP A 85 -23.57 38.14 2.08
CA ASP A 85 -24.84 38.79 1.74
C ASP A 85 -26.02 37.79 1.74
N ASN A 86 -25.74 36.49 1.62
CA ASN A 86 -26.71 35.40 1.64
C ASN A 86 -26.67 34.56 2.95
N GLY A 87 -26.07 35.08 4.01
CA GLY A 87 -26.08 34.43 5.33
C GLY A 87 -25.14 33.23 5.48
N MET A 88 -24.15 33.09 4.61
CA MET A 88 -23.11 32.05 4.66
C MET A 88 -21.72 32.67 4.82
N THR A 89 -20.71 31.86 5.11
CA THR A 89 -19.30 32.30 5.10
C THR A 89 -18.48 31.41 4.18
N LEU A 90 -17.47 32.00 3.55
CA LEU A 90 -16.49 31.25 2.75
C LEU A 90 -15.86 30.13 3.60
N ASP A 91 -15.45 30.45 4.83
CA ASP A 91 -14.85 29.50 5.76
C ASP A 91 -15.75 28.29 6.05
N ALA A 92 -17.06 28.47 6.24
CA ALA A 92 -17.97 27.37 6.51
C ALA A 92 -18.10 26.43 5.31
N VAL A 93 -18.21 26.98 4.10
CA VAL A 93 -18.27 26.21 2.85
C VAL A 93 -16.95 25.47 2.62
N SER A 94 -15.81 26.16 2.76
CA SER A 94 -14.49 25.56 2.59
C SER A 94 -14.23 24.48 3.62
N ALA A 95 -14.55 24.70 4.90
CA ALA A 95 -14.39 23.69 5.94
C ALA A 95 -15.29 22.46 5.71
N SER A 96 -16.51 22.66 5.19
CA SER A 96 -17.39 21.55 4.80
C SER A 96 -16.74 20.70 3.71
N ASN A 97 -16.31 21.34 2.61
CA ASN A 97 -15.70 20.63 1.48
C ASN A 97 -14.41 19.91 1.89
N MET A 98 -13.52 20.58 2.63
CA MET A 98 -12.27 19.96 3.09
C MET A 98 -12.49 18.81 4.06
N ARG A 99 -13.54 18.86 4.89
CA ARG A 99 -13.86 17.73 5.79
C ARG A 99 -14.23 16.48 5.00
N HIS A 100 -15.01 16.61 3.93
CA HIS A 100 -15.35 15.49 3.07
C HIS A 100 -14.10 14.91 2.39
N VAL A 101 -13.26 15.76 1.80
CA VAL A 101 -12.00 15.32 1.17
C VAL A 101 -11.12 14.54 2.15
N ILE A 102 -10.89 15.09 3.34
CA ILE A 102 -10.02 14.44 4.34
C ILE A 102 -10.67 13.17 4.91
N THR A 103 -12.00 13.11 5.01
CA THR A 103 -12.70 11.90 5.45
C THR A 103 -12.46 10.74 4.49
N GLU A 104 -12.58 10.98 3.19
CA GLU A 104 -12.34 9.94 2.17
C GLU A 104 -10.88 9.49 2.12
N VAL A 105 -9.93 10.44 2.16
CA VAL A 105 -8.48 10.13 2.23
C VAL A 105 -8.15 9.31 3.47
N ALA A 106 -8.73 9.66 4.62
CA ALA A 106 -8.56 8.89 5.86
C ALA A 106 -9.16 7.48 5.73
N GLY A 107 -10.28 7.34 5.04
CA GLY A 107 -10.90 6.04 4.72
C GLY A 107 -9.96 5.14 3.91
N MET A 108 -9.38 5.66 2.83
CA MET A 108 -8.41 4.95 2.00
C MET A 108 -7.18 4.50 2.81
N ALA A 109 -6.60 5.42 3.58
CA ALA A 109 -5.43 5.13 4.41
C ALA A 109 -5.74 4.09 5.50
N THR A 110 -6.89 4.20 6.16
CA THR A 110 -7.31 3.27 7.21
C THR A 110 -7.55 1.87 6.65
N ALA A 111 -8.19 1.77 5.48
CA ALA A 111 -8.42 0.50 4.81
C ALA A 111 -7.09 -0.20 4.43
N ALA A 112 -6.11 0.55 3.94
CA ALA A 112 -4.78 0.03 3.60
C ALA A 112 -3.96 -0.42 4.83
N LEU A 113 -4.16 0.27 5.97
CA LEU A 113 -3.47 -0.05 7.22
C LEU A 113 -4.11 -1.20 8.01
N ALA A 114 -5.37 -1.54 7.72
CA ALA A 114 -6.06 -2.63 8.39
C ALA A 114 -5.33 -3.96 8.16
N GLN A 115 -4.95 -4.63 9.25
CA GLN A 115 -4.32 -5.95 9.18
C GLN A 115 -5.36 -6.97 8.69
N PRO A 116 -4.99 -7.92 7.81
CA PRO A 116 -5.80 -9.11 7.65
C PRO A 116 -5.88 -9.81 9.00
N VAL A 117 -7.10 -10.05 9.49
CA VAL A 117 -7.31 -10.81 10.72
C VAL A 117 -6.68 -12.18 10.50
N SER A 118 -5.59 -12.48 11.20
CA SER A 118 -5.10 -13.85 11.30
C SER A 118 -6.15 -14.64 12.06
N GLU A 119 -6.89 -15.52 11.39
CA GLU A 119 -7.68 -16.54 12.08
C GLU A 119 -6.71 -17.34 12.97
N GLN A 120 -6.90 -17.22 14.29
CA GLN A 120 -6.22 -18.01 15.32
C GLN A 120 -6.98 -19.31 15.55
#